data_AF-A0A7C3DV85-F1
#
_entry.id   AF-A0A7C3DV85-F1
#
_cell.length_a   1.000
_cell.length_b   1.000
_cell.length_c   1.000
_cell.angle_alpha   90.00
_cell.angle_beta   90.00
_cell.angle_gamma   90.00
#
_symmetry.space_group_name_H-M   'P 1'
#
loop_
_entity.id
_entity.type
_entity.pdbx_description
1 polymer ?
#
loop_
_entity_poly.entity_id
_entity_poly.type
_entity_poly.pdbx_seq_one_letter_code
_entity_poly.pdbx_strand_id
1 'polypeptide(L)' 'MRKFRYIAPLIVFVAGLAATTTLSYGKAEYTKKEKKPCKYCHTSAAPKDGKDLNAVGKCYDEKKSLTDCVEKK' A
#
# COMPACT_ATOMS: atom_id res chain seq x y z
N MET A 1 23.69 -34.84 -9.85
CA MET A 1 22.22 -34.73 -9.72
C MET A 1 21.72 -34.02 -8.43
N ARG A 2 22.58 -33.58 -7.50
CA ARG A 2 22.17 -32.96 -6.22
C ARG A 2 21.56 -31.56 -6.33
N LYS A 3 21.85 -30.82 -7.41
CA LYS A 3 21.37 -29.43 -7.63
C LYS A 3 19.88 -29.37 -7.99
N PHE A 4 19.37 -30.38 -8.70
CA PHE A 4 17.98 -30.43 -9.17
C PHE A 4 16.97 -30.54 -8.02
N ARG A 5 17.39 -31.15 -6.90
CA ARG A 5 16.55 -31.31 -5.70
C ARG A 5 16.28 -29.98 -4.99
N TYR A 6 17.06 -28.94 -5.26
CA TYR A 6 16.88 -27.59 -4.70
C TYR A 6 16.20 -26.62 -5.67
N ILE A 7 16.15 -26.92 -6.97
CA ILE A 7 15.51 -26.06 -7.97
C ILE A 7 13.99 -26.06 -7.78
N ALA A 8 13.38 -27.22 -7.54
CA ALA A 8 11.94 -27.33 -7.30
C ALA A 8 11.45 -26.49 -6.11
N PRO A 9 12.03 -26.60 -4.88
CA PRO A 9 11.61 -25.76 -3.77
C PRO A 9 11.96 -24.26 -3.97
N LEU A 10 13.04 -23.95 -4.69
CA LEU A 10 13.39 -22.57 -5.03
C LEU A 10 12.33 -21.91 -5.92
N ILE A 11 11.83 -22.62 -6.93
CA ILE A 11 10.77 -22.12 -7.82
C ILE A 11 9.48 -21.86 -7.05
N VAL A 12 9.08 -22.79 -6.17
CA VAL A 12 7.89 -22.64 -5.33
C VAL A 12 8.03 -21.43 -4.39
N PHE A 13 9.20 -21.25 -3.80
CA PHE A 13 9.47 -20.10 -2.92
C PHE A 13 9.39 -18.76 -3.68
N VAL A 14 10.04 -18.66 -4.83
CA VAL A 14 10.02 -17.44 -5.66
C VAL A 14 8.60 -17.13 -6.15
N ALA A 15 7.83 -18.14 -6.55
CA ALA A 15 6.44 -17.98 -6.94
C ALA A 15 5.56 -17.47 -5.78
N GLY A 16 5.74 -18.01 -4.57
CA GLY A 16 5.02 -17.54 -3.38
C GLY A 16 5.39 -16.11 -2.98
N LEU A 17 6.67 -15.75 -3.10
CA LEU A 17 7.14 -14.39 -2.83
C LEU A 17 6.57 -13.39 -3.86
N ALA A 18 6.58 -13.75 -5.15
CA ALA A 18 6.04 -12.91 -6.21
C ALA A 18 4.53 -12.64 -6.02
N ALA A 19 3.76 -13.65 -5.61
CA ALA A 19 2.32 -13.53 -5.37
C ALA A 19 1.95 -12.61 -4.19
N THR A 20 2.85 -12.42 -3.22
CA THR A 20 2.54 -11.69 -1.97
C THR A 20 3.07 -10.26 -1.94
N THR A 21 4.03 -9.91 -2.80
CA THR A 21 4.68 -8.59 -2.80
C THR A 21 3.76 -7.43 -3.22
N THR A 22 2.67 -7.68 -3.93
CA THR A 22 1.76 -6.63 -4.44
C THR A 22 0.65 -6.24 -3.46
N LEU A 23 0.35 -7.07 -2.46
CA LEU A 23 -0.75 -6.85 -1.52
C LEU A 23 -0.46 -5.78 -0.46
N SER A 24 0.82 -5.45 -0.23
CA SER A 24 1.22 -4.52 0.84
C SER A 24 1.34 -3.06 0.39
N TYR A 25 1.25 -2.77 -0.91
CA TYR A 25 1.39 -1.41 -1.41
C TYR A 25 0.01 -0.77 -1.56
N GLY A 26 -0.29 0.22 -0.70
CA GLY A 26 -1.40 1.13 -0.94
C GLY A 26 -1.31 1.70 -2.35
N LYS A 27 -2.46 1.88 -3.03
CA LYS A 27 -2.58 2.22 -4.46
C LYS A 27 -1.42 3.13 -4.92
N ALA A 28 -0.61 2.62 -5.86
CA ALA A 28 0.64 3.26 -6.28
C ALA A 28 0.44 4.72 -6.76
N GLU A 29 -0.76 5.04 -7.24
CA GLU A 29 -1.18 6.37 -7.66
C GLU A 29 -1.07 7.41 -6.54
N TYR A 30 -1.43 7.05 -5.30
CA TYR A 30 -1.44 8.00 -4.18
C TYR A 30 -0.10 8.05 -3.45
N THR A 31 0.54 6.89 -3.25
CA THR A 31 1.84 6.80 -2.56
C THR A 31 2.96 7.51 -3.32
N LYS A 32 2.93 7.48 -4.66
CA LYS A 32 3.92 8.19 -5.50
C LYS A 32 3.66 9.69 -5.59
N LYS A 33 2.40 10.10 -5.67
CA LYS A 33 2.00 11.50 -5.85
C LYS A 33 2.16 12.31 -4.56
N GLU A 34 1.65 11.77 -3.46
CA GLU A 34 1.53 12.51 -2.21
C GLU A 34 2.68 12.23 -1.23
N LYS A 35 3.31 11.04 -1.32
CA LYS A 35 4.43 10.61 -0.45
C LYS A 35 4.16 10.79 1.05
N LYS A 36 2.89 10.75 1.47
CA LYS A 36 2.47 10.80 2.88
C LYS A 36 2.26 9.39 3.43
N PRO A 37 2.50 9.17 4.73
CA PRO A 37 2.24 7.87 5.37
C PRO A 37 0.75 7.54 5.33
N CYS A 38 0.38 6.25 5.36
CA CYS A 38 -1.03 5.82 5.33
C CYS A 38 -1.88 6.48 6.43
N LYS A 39 -1.32 6.65 7.64
CA LYS A 39 -1.94 7.36 8.77
C LYS A 39 -2.33 8.82 8.48
N TYR A 40 -1.84 9.39 7.39
CA TYR A 40 -2.19 10.74 7.00
C TYR A 40 -3.64 10.85 6.51
N CYS A 41 -4.12 9.84 5.77
CA CYS A 41 -5.50 9.77 5.29
C CYS A 41 -6.33 8.72 6.05
N HIS A 42 -5.68 7.72 6.63
CA HIS A 42 -6.32 6.65 7.38
C HIS A 42 -6.21 6.85 8.88
N THR A 43 -7.20 6.41 9.65
CA THR A 43 -7.12 6.37 11.12
C THR A 43 -6.15 5.28 11.59
N SER A 44 -5.95 4.24 10.78
CA SER A 44 -5.08 3.11 11.04
C SER A 44 -3.83 3.14 10.17
N ALA A 45 -2.73 2.57 10.66
CA ALA A 45 -1.51 2.39 9.85
C ALA A 45 -1.66 1.28 8.79
N ALA A 46 -2.53 0.31 9.06
CA ALA A 46 -2.80 -0.84 8.20
C ALA A 46 -4.33 -0.98 8.00
N PRO A 47 -4.91 -0.16 7.10
CA PRO A 47 -6.29 -0.31 6.66
C PRO A 47 -6.55 -1.73 6.16
N LYS A 48 -7.58 -2.42 6.69
CA LYS A 48 -7.98 -3.73 6.16
C LYS A 48 -8.82 -3.60 4.89
N ASP A 49 -9.68 -2.57 4.86
CA ASP A 49 -10.71 -2.43 3.82
C ASP A 49 -10.70 -1.06 3.12
N GLY A 50 -9.70 -0.20 3.40
CA GLY A 50 -9.59 1.14 2.85
C GLY A 50 -10.70 2.13 3.27
N LYS A 51 -11.64 1.69 4.11
CA LYS A 51 -12.79 2.47 4.59
C LYS A 51 -12.49 3.33 5.82
N ASP A 52 -11.33 3.17 6.45
CA ASP A 52 -10.97 3.86 7.69
C ASP A 52 -10.38 5.25 7.43
N LEU A 53 -11.11 6.11 6.71
CA LEU A 53 -10.63 7.45 6.39
C LEU A 53 -10.84 8.42 7.57
N ASN A 54 -9.79 9.17 7.89
CA ASN A 54 -9.85 10.31 8.81
C ASN A 54 -10.40 11.56 8.07
N ALA A 55 -10.47 12.72 8.73
CA ALA A 55 -11.00 13.94 8.11
C ALA A 55 -10.25 14.35 6.82
N VAL A 56 -8.92 14.21 6.81
CA VAL A 56 -8.07 14.51 5.64
C VAL A 56 -8.33 13.49 4.52
N GLY A 57 -8.45 12.21 4.86
CA GLY A 57 -8.76 11.15 3.90
C GLY A 57 -10.13 11.33 3.24
N LYS A 58 -11.15 11.71 4.02
CA LYS A 58 -12.49 12.04 3.50
C LYS A 58 -12.45 13.24 2.56
N CYS A 59 -11.76 14.31 2.95
CA CYS A 59 -11.58 15.48 2.08
C CYS A 59 -10.82 15.13 0.78
N TYR A 60 -9.81 14.27 0.87
CA TYR A 60 -9.04 13.85 -0.29
C TYR A 60 -9.84 12.96 -1.25
N ASP A 61 -10.77 12.15 -0.75
CA ASP A 61 -11.69 11.36 -1.59
C ASP A 61 -12.51 12.30 -2.50
N GLU A 62 -13.02 13.40 -1.94
CA GLU A 62 -13.81 14.40 -2.66
C GLU A 62 -12.95 15.27 -3.58
N LYS A 63 -11.84 15.82 -3.10
CA LYS A 63 -11.03 16.82 -3.81
C LYS A 63 -9.88 16.26 -4.64
N LYS A 64 -9.46 15.01 -4.38
CA LYS A 64 -8.31 14.33 -5.01
C LYS A 64 -6.98 15.11 -4.96
N SER A 65 -6.87 15.99 -3.97
CA SER A 65 -5.77 16.95 -3.79
C SER A 65 -5.51 17.14 -2.31
N LEU A 66 -4.30 16.81 -1.83
CA LEU A 66 -3.97 16.98 -0.40
C LEU A 66 -3.81 18.46 -0.06
N THR A 67 -3.36 19.31 -0.97
CA THR A 67 -3.12 20.74 -0.71
C THR A 67 -4.38 21.48 -0.26
N ASP A 68 -5.55 21.01 -0.68
CA ASP A 68 -6.85 21.59 -0.33
C ASP A 68 -7.49 20.96 0.92
N CYS A 69 -6.80 19.98 1.51
CA CYS A 69 -7.24 19.17 2.65
C CYS A 69 -6.26 19.22 3.83
N VAL A 70 -5.05 19.73 3.63
CA VAL A 70 -4.14 20.08 4.72
C VAL A 70 -4.61 21.41 5.29
N GLU A 71 -5.10 21.42 6.54
CA GLU A 71 -5.27 22.67 7.27
C GLU A 71 -3.92 23.40 7.26
N LYS A 72 -3.89 24.56 6.60
CA LYS A 72 -2.74 25.47 6.63
C LYS A 72 -2.47 25.76 8.10
N LYS A 73 -1.37 25.22 8.61
CA LYS A 73 -0.86 25.58 9.92
C LYS A 73 -0.30 27.00 9.87
#